data_AF-A0A1B7WNB5-F1
#
_entry.id   AF-A0A1B7WNB5-F1
#
_cell.length_a   1.000
_cell.length_b   1.000
_cell.length_c   1.000
_cell.angle_alpha   90.00
_cell.angle_beta   90.00
_cell.angle_gamma   90.00
#
_symmetry.space_group_name_H-M   'P 1'
#
loop_
_entity.id
_entity.type
_entity.pdbx_description
1 polymer ?
#
loop_
_entity_poly.entity_id
_entity_poly.type
_entity_poly.pdbx_seq_one_letter_code
_entity_poly.pdbx_strand_id
1 'polypeptide(L)' 'MRVVRRDNYTCQNCGQHLKDDEVEFDHIIPVARGGSSEEHNIRLTCFTCNRDKSDNVEI' A
#
# COMPACT_ATOMS: atom_id res chain seq x y z
N MET A 1 1.58 3.91 13.18
CA MET A 1 1.87 2.45 13.18
C MET A 1 0.61 1.57 13.33
N ARG A 2 -0.55 1.92 12.77
CA ARG A 2 -1.74 1.05 12.79
C ARG A 2 -1.85 0.19 11.54
N VAL A 3 -1.57 0.76 10.36
CA VAL A 3 -1.61 0.06 9.06
C VAL A 3 -0.64 -1.13 9.01
N VAL A 4 0.60 -0.98 9.50
CA VAL A 4 1.58 -2.08 9.52
C VAL A 4 1.14 -3.27 10.35
N ARG A 5 0.57 -3.00 11.54
CA ARG A 5 0.04 -4.04 12.42
C ARG A 5 -1.26 -4.66 11.86
N ARG A 6 -2.10 -3.86 11.20
CA ARG A 6 -3.31 -4.33 10.51
C ARG A 6 -2.96 -5.30 9.39
N ASP A 7 -1.97 -4.94 8.58
CA ASP A 7 -1.57 -5.69 7.39
C ASP A 7 -0.56 -6.79 7.73
N ASN A 8 -0.18 -6.95 9.01
CA ASN A 8 0.71 -7.98 9.55
C ASN A 8 2.04 -8.10 8.76
N TYR A 9 2.64 -6.96 8.41
CA TYR A 9 3.84 -6.90 7.57
C TYR A 9 3.69 -7.64 6.23
N THR A 10 2.48 -7.71 5.69
CA THR A 10 2.21 -8.42 4.44
C THR A 10 1.77 -7.42 3.37
N CYS A 11 2.40 -7.50 2.20
CA CYS A 11 2.00 -6.76 1.02
C CYS A 11 0.54 -7.10 0.67
N GLN A 12 -0.34 -6.11 0.71
CA GLN A 12 -1.76 -6.26 0.39
C GLN A 12 -2.04 -6.42 -1.11
N ASN A 13 -1.00 -6.36 -1.95
CA ASN A 13 -1.11 -6.55 -3.40
C ASN A 13 -0.69 -7.96 -3.84
N CYS A 14 0.47 -8.45 -3.36
CA CYS A 14 1.00 -9.76 -3.76
C CYS A 14 1.01 -10.82 -2.65
N GLY A 15 0.71 -10.44 -1.40
CA GLY A 15 0.72 -11.36 -0.26
C GLY A 15 2.11 -11.70 0.29
N GLN A 16 3.19 -11.09 -0.21
CA GLN A 16 4.54 -11.31 0.32
C GLN A 16 4.70 -10.71 1.72
N HIS A 17 5.34 -11.44 2.63
CA HIS A 17 5.76 -10.90 3.92
C HIS A 17 6.99 -10.00 3.76
N LEU A 18 6.95 -8.83 4.38
CA LEU A 18 7.90 -7.74 4.21
C LEU A 18 8.65 -7.48 5.50
N LYS A 19 9.92 -7.12 5.37
CA LYS A 19 10.70 -6.59 6.49
C LYS A 19 10.39 -5.11 6.69
N ASP A 20 10.77 -4.56 7.85
CA ASP A 20 10.57 -3.16 8.19
C ASP A 20 11.12 -2.18 7.14
N ASP A 21 12.20 -2.54 6.45
CA ASP A 21 12.86 -1.76 5.41
C ASP A 21 12.28 -1.96 3.99
N GLU A 22 11.36 -2.91 3.81
CA GLU A 22 10.70 -3.23 2.52
C GLU A 22 9.26 -2.72 2.46
N VAL A 23 8.77 -2.12 3.55
CA VAL A 23 7.40 -1.65 3.73
C VAL A 23 7.19 -0.30 3.05
N GLU A 24 6.25 -0.25 2.12
CA GLU A 24 5.76 0.98 1.50
C GLU A 24 4.29 1.24 1.87
N PHE A 25 3.92 2.50 1.99
CA PHE A 25 2.52 2.92 2.21
C PHE A 25 1.94 3.41 0.88
N ASP A 26 1.02 2.62 0.32
CA ASP A 26 0.34 2.93 -0.94
C ASP A 26 -1.08 3.44 -0.69
N HIS A 27 -1.48 4.44 -1.47
CA HIS A 27 -2.87 4.90 -1.51
C HIS A 27 -3.66 4.00 -2.46
N ILE A 28 -4.68 3.29 -1.95
CA ILE A 28 -5.55 2.44 -2.77
C ILE A 28 -6.14 3.27 -3.91
N ILE A 29 -6.76 4.40 -3.58
CA ILE A 29 -7.17 5.44 -4.52
C ILE A 29 -6.14 6.57 -4.46
N PRO A 30 -5.45 6.91 -5.57
CA PRO A 30 -4.52 8.04 -5.60
C PRO A 30 -5.21 9.35 -5.22
N VAL A 31 -4.49 10.22 -4.52
CA VAL A 31 -4.98 11.54 -4.12
C VAL A 31 -5.41 12.37 -5.35
N ALA A 32 -4.68 12.25 -6.46
CA ALA A 32 -5.04 12.90 -7.73
C ALA A 32 -6.41 12.47 -8.30
N ARG A 33 -6.91 11.29 -7.90
CA ARG A 33 -8.24 10.77 -8.27
C ARG A 33 -9.29 10.96 -7.16
N GLY A 34 -8.99 11.79 -6.15
CA GLY A 34 -9.88 12.06 -5.03
C GLY A 34 -9.78 11.08 -3.86
N GLY A 35 -8.73 10.25 -3.81
CA GLY A 35 -8.49 9.36 -2.67
C GLY A 35 -8.12 10.12 -1.40
N SER A 36 -8.57 9.62 -0.25
CA SER A 36 -8.26 10.19 1.06
C SER A 36 -6.86 9.78 1.54
N SER A 37 -6.26 10.53 2.47
CA SER A 37 -5.05 10.09 3.18
C SER A 37 -5.37 9.39 4.51
N GLU A 38 -6.61 8.93 4.67
CA GLU A 38 -7.07 8.23 5.86
C GLU A 38 -6.61 6.77 5.86
N GLU A 39 -6.48 6.15 7.03
CA GLU A 39 -5.96 4.77 7.17
C GLU A 39 -6.73 3.72 6.34
N HIS A 40 -8.02 3.98 6.02
CA HIS A 40 -8.81 3.08 5.18
C HIS A 40 -8.37 3.08 3.71
N ASN A 41 -7.79 4.17 3.23
CA ASN A 41 -7.29 4.31 1.85
C ASN A 41 -5.78 4.05 1.76
N ILE A 42 -5.12 3.76 2.88
CA ILE A 42 -3.71 3.39 2.92
C ILE A 42 -3.59 1.88 3.11
N ARG A 43 -2.74 1.24 2.30
CA ARG A 43 -2.38 -0.17 2.42
C ARG A 43 -0.88 -0.35 2.39
N LEU A 44 -0.44 -1.47 2.94
CA LEU A 44 0.96 -1.85 2.95
C LEU A 44 1.32 -2.60 1.67
N THR A 45 2.33 -2.13 0.94
CA THR A 45 2.81 -2.75 -0.29
C THR A 45 4.31 -2.97 -0.24
N CYS A 46 4.83 -3.90 -1.05
CA CYS A 46 6.26 -4.01 -1.27
C CYS A 46 6.72 -2.97 -2.28
N PHE A 47 8.01 -2.62 -2.26
CA PHE A 47 8.62 -1.71 -3.23
C PHE A 47 8.26 -2.04 -4.68
N THR A 48 8.32 -3.32 -5.06
CA THR A 48 8.01 -3.79 -6.42
C THR A 48 6.55 -3.50 -6.79
N CYS A 49 5.59 -3.95 -5.98
CA CYS A 49 4.16 -3.72 -6.25
C CYS A 49 3.78 -2.24 -6.22
N ASN A 50 4.38 -1.46 -5.31
CA ASN A 50 4.16 -0.03 -5.26
C ASN A 50 4.61 0.66 -6.56
N ARG A 51 5.77 0.25 -7.08
CA ARG A 51 6.33 0.79 -8.31
C ARG A 51 5.59 0.31 -9.56
N ASP A 52 5.14 -0.95 -9.57
CA ASP A 52 4.36 -1.52 -10.67
C ASP A 52 3.00 -0.83 -10.82
N LYS A 53 2.39 -0.42 -9.70
CA LYS A 53 1.12 0.32 -9.69
C LYS A 53 1.24 1.68 -10.37
N SER A 54 2.30 2.44 -10.09
CA SER A 54 2.45 3.81 -10.62
C SER A 54 1.16 4.63 -10.41
N ASP A 55 0.69 5.37 -11.43
CA ASP A 55 -0.60 6.07 -11.45
C ASP A 55 -1.78 5.22 -11.96
N ASN A 56 -1.56 3.93 -12.21
CA ASN A 56 -2.61 3.02 -12.67
C ASN A 56 -3.36 2.44 -11.45
N VAL A 57 -4.62 2.83 -11.31
CA VAL A 57 -5.56 2.13 -10.44
C VAL A 57 -6.17 1.01 -11.26
N GLU A 58 -5.85 -0.24 -10.97
CA GLU A 58 -6.72 -1.35 -11.34
C GLU A 58 -7.97 -1.22 -10.47
N ILE A 59 -9.09 -0.80 -11.09
CA ILE A 59 -10.41 -0.70 -10.46
C ILE A 59 -11.08 -2.07 -10.54
#